data_AF-A0A2Z6P6T5-F1
#
_entry.id   AF-A0A2Z6P6T5-F1
#
_cell.length_a   1.000
_cell.length_b   1.000
_cell.length_c   1.000
_cell.angle_alpha   90.00
_cell.angle_beta   90.00
_cell.angle_gamma   90.00
#
_symmetry.space_group_name_H-M   'P 1'
#
loop_
_entity.id
_entity.type
_entity.pdbx_description
1 polymer ?
#
loop_
_entity_poly.entity_id
_entity_poly.type
_entity_poly.pdbx_seq_one_letter_code
_entity_poly.pdbx_strand_id
1 'polypeptide(L)'
;LASIYWWYKTASHAAELTAGYYNPCNRDGYAAIIAMLKRNGVSLNIACVDLHTLNQHEGFLEPFADPERLVWQVLNAGWDVGLPVVSENSLPCLNRVSYNKVLDNTKPMNDPDGRHFSSFTYLRLSPLLMERQNFVEFERFVKRMHGEAVLDLQLSQQNGWGYPDTD
;
A
#
# COMPACT_ATOMS: atom_id res chain seq x y z
N LEU A 1 -10.70 -6.58 -4.61
CA LEU A 1 -11.15 -5.78 -5.77
C LEU A 1 -9.93 -5.34 -6.56
N ALA A 2 -10.04 -5.29 -7.87
CA ALA A 2 -8.95 -4.84 -8.73
C ALA A 2 -8.87 -3.30 -8.69
N SER A 3 -7.66 -2.75 -8.54
CA SER A 3 -7.43 -1.31 -8.48
C SER A 3 -7.25 -0.73 -9.89
N ILE A 4 -8.34 -0.35 -10.55
CA ILE A 4 -8.33 0.22 -11.91
C ILE A 4 -8.26 1.73 -11.82
N TYR A 5 -7.03 2.25 -11.68
CA TYR A 5 -6.80 3.67 -11.41
C TYR A 5 -6.62 4.53 -12.66
N TRP A 6 -6.36 3.93 -13.82
CA TRP A 6 -6.24 4.66 -15.09
C TRP A 6 -7.61 5.13 -15.60
N TRP A 7 -7.66 6.30 -16.23
CA TRP A 7 -8.89 7.03 -16.62
C TRP A 7 -9.80 7.49 -15.46
N TYR A 8 -9.42 7.28 -14.21
CA TYR A 8 -10.23 7.65 -13.03
C TYR A 8 -10.50 9.17 -12.93
N LYS A 9 -9.62 10.03 -13.49
CA LYS A 9 -9.86 11.48 -13.51
C LYS A 9 -10.87 11.94 -14.56
N THR A 10 -11.28 11.06 -15.48
CA THR A 10 -12.25 11.40 -16.52
C THR A 10 -13.67 11.22 -16.01
N ALA A 11 -14.63 12.00 -16.50
CA ALA A 11 -16.03 11.85 -16.08
C ALA A 11 -16.62 10.46 -16.37
N SER A 12 -16.10 9.77 -17.39
CA SER A 12 -16.60 8.45 -17.79
C SER A 12 -16.05 7.30 -16.96
N HIS A 13 -14.86 7.44 -16.34
CA HIS A 13 -14.18 6.32 -15.67
C HIS A 13 -14.09 5.08 -16.58
N ALA A 14 -13.75 5.28 -17.85
CA ALA A 14 -13.94 4.29 -18.91
C ALA A 14 -13.34 2.90 -18.61
N ALA A 15 -12.18 2.83 -17.96
CA ALA A 15 -11.54 1.57 -17.59
C ALA A 15 -12.29 0.81 -16.48
N GLU A 16 -12.83 1.53 -15.49
CA GLU A 16 -13.68 0.93 -14.46
C GLU A 16 -14.97 0.38 -15.07
N LEU A 17 -15.61 1.15 -15.97
CA LEU A 17 -16.83 0.74 -16.66
C LEU A 17 -16.65 -0.56 -17.46
N THR A 18 -15.58 -0.65 -18.26
CA THR A 18 -15.33 -1.84 -19.10
C THR A 18 -14.94 -3.07 -18.28
N ALA A 19 -14.37 -2.88 -17.09
CA ALA A 19 -14.10 -3.95 -16.14
C ALA A 19 -15.33 -4.39 -15.32
N GLY A 20 -16.45 -3.67 -15.45
CA GLY A 20 -17.71 -3.98 -14.77
C GLY A 20 -17.95 -3.20 -13.48
N TYR A 21 -17.09 -2.24 -13.12
CA TYR A 21 -17.33 -1.31 -12.03
C TYR A 21 -18.09 -0.09 -12.56
N TYR A 22 -19.40 -0.04 -12.32
CA TYR A 22 -20.21 1.11 -12.73
C TYR A 22 -20.02 2.30 -11.77
N ASN A 23 -18.85 2.96 -11.88
CA ASN A 23 -18.36 4.01 -10.99
C ASN A 23 -18.14 5.37 -11.72
N PRO A 24 -19.15 5.97 -12.38
CA PRO A 24 -18.99 7.28 -12.97
C PRO A 24 -18.86 8.38 -11.90
N CYS A 25 -18.42 9.58 -12.27
CA CYS A 25 -18.11 10.66 -11.32
C CYS A 25 -19.29 11.11 -10.41
N ASN A 26 -20.54 10.77 -10.76
CA ASN A 26 -21.74 11.12 -10.02
C ASN A 26 -22.37 9.95 -9.24
N ARG A 27 -21.67 8.81 -9.11
CA ARG A 27 -22.15 7.63 -8.41
C ARG A 27 -20.99 6.86 -7.79
N ASP A 28 -21.17 6.42 -6.55
CA ASP A 28 -20.27 5.42 -5.97
C ASP A 28 -20.59 4.02 -6.53
N GLY A 29 -19.73 3.52 -7.42
CA GLY A 29 -19.84 2.19 -8.01
C GLY A 29 -19.45 1.04 -7.09
N TYR A 30 -18.72 1.33 -6.01
CA TYR A 30 -18.22 0.32 -5.07
C TYR A 30 -19.21 0.01 -3.96
N ALA A 31 -20.04 0.97 -3.56
CA ALA A 31 -20.99 0.83 -2.45
C ALA A 31 -21.86 -0.45 -2.52
N ALA A 32 -22.39 -0.78 -3.70
CA ALA A 32 -23.22 -1.98 -3.89
C ALA A 32 -22.42 -3.29 -3.71
N ILE A 33 -21.17 -3.32 -4.16
CA ILE A 33 -20.26 -4.45 -3.98
C ILE A 33 -19.94 -4.60 -2.50
N ILE A 34 -19.59 -3.52 -1.83
CA ILE A 34 -19.27 -3.50 -0.40
C ILE A 34 -20.45 -3.97 0.46
N ALA A 35 -21.66 -3.48 0.19
CA ALA A 35 -22.87 -3.93 0.88
C ALA A 35 -23.11 -5.44 0.69
N MET A 36 -22.86 -5.96 -0.51
CA MET A 36 -22.92 -7.39 -0.78
C MET A 36 -21.87 -8.17 0.01
N LEU A 37 -20.61 -7.71 0.05
CA LEU A 37 -19.55 -8.34 0.85
C LEU A 37 -19.91 -8.35 2.35
N LYS A 38 -20.40 -7.22 2.87
CA LYS A 38 -20.82 -7.10 4.28
C LYS A 38 -21.91 -8.09 4.64
N ARG A 39 -22.92 -8.26 3.79
CA ARG A 39 -24.03 -9.22 4.00
C ARG A 39 -23.53 -10.66 4.09
N ASN A 40 -22.43 -10.99 3.42
CA ASN A 40 -21.87 -12.34 3.40
C ASN A 40 -20.76 -12.54 4.46
N GLY A 41 -20.43 -11.54 5.27
CA GLY A 41 -19.43 -11.66 6.33
C GLY A 41 -18.00 -11.91 5.82
N VAL A 42 -17.69 -11.47 4.60
CA VAL A 42 -16.35 -11.61 4.00
C VAL A 42 -15.54 -10.32 4.15
N SER A 43 -14.22 -10.41 3.98
CA SER A 43 -13.32 -9.25 3.98
C SER A 43 -13.11 -8.70 2.57
N LEU A 44 -12.84 -7.40 2.47
CA LEU A 44 -12.41 -6.74 1.25
C LEU A 44 -10.88 -6.81 1.14
N ASN A 45 -10.33 -7.48 0.12
CA ASN A 45 -8.92 -7.34 -0.23
C ASN A 45 -8.75 -6.24 -1.29
N ILE A 46 -7.85 -5.29 -1.06
CA ILE A 46 -7.41 -4.32 -2.06
C ILE A 46 -5.88 -4.26 -2.07
N ALA A 47 -5.28 -4.25 -3.25
CA ALA A 47 -3.84 -4.09 -3.33
C ALA A 47 -3.47 -2.66 -2.91
N CYS A 48 -2.56 -2.54 -1.93
CA CYS A 48 -1.93 -1.29 -1.52
C CYS A 48 -1.14 -0.78 -2.73
N VAL A 49 -1.74 0.16 -3.42
CA VAL A 49 -1.07 0.88 -4.48
C VAL A 49 -0.02 1.75 -3.80
N ASP A 50 1.27 1.49 -4.06
CA ASP A 50 2.33 2.40 -3.67
C ASP A 50 2.28 3.62 -4.61
N LEU A 51 1.43 4.58 -4.23
CA LEU A 51 1.18 5.83 -4.94
C LEU A 51 2.48 6.59 -5.21
N HIS A 52 3.46 6.45 -4.31
CA HIS A 52 4.75 7.09 -4.45
C HIS A 52 5.70 6.27 -5.35
N THR A 53 5.61 4.94 -5.43
CA THR A 53 6.39 4.17 -6.42
C THR A 53 5.84 4.34 -7.84
N LEU A 54 4.52 4.55 -7.99
CA LEU A 54 3.95 5.06 -9.24
C LEU A 54 4.52 6.44 -9.62
N ASN A 55 4.79 7.30 -8.64
CA ASN A 55 5.46 8.58 -8.85
C ASN A 55 6.97 8.45 -9.09
N GLN A 56 7.70 7.53 -8.43
CA GLN A 56 9.17 7.37 -8.57
C GLN A 56 9.57 6.73 -9.91
N HIS A 57 8.66 5.98 -10.55
CA HIS A 57 8.73 5.79 -11.99
C HIS A 57 8.24 7.07 -12.69
N GLU A 58 9.02 8.14 -12.54
CA GLU A 58 8.77 9.55 -12.94
C GLU A 58 8.55 9.79 -14.46
N GLY A 59 8.09 8.79 -15.22
CA GLY A 59 7.83 8.91 -16.66
C GLY A 59 6.44 8.46 -17.15
N PHE A 60 5.63 7.77 -16.33
CA PHE A 60 4.51 6.99 -16.89
C PHE A 60 3.22 6.93 -16.04
N LEU A 61 2.98 7.87 -15.13
CA LEU A 61 1.60 8.00 -14.64
C LEU A 61 0.74 8.50 -15.79
N GLU A 62 -0.17 7.64 -16.27
CA GLU A 62 -1.10 8.00 -17.32
C GLU A 62 -1.81 9.32 -16.94
N PRO A 63 -1.97 10.28 -17.88
CA PRO A 63 -2.43 11.63 -17.57
C PRO A 63 -3.81 11.70 -16.88
N PHE A 64 -4.57 10.60 -16.90
CA PHE A 64 -5.88 10.49 -16.27
C PHE A 64 -5.95 9.49 -15.11
N ALA A 65 -4.80 9.03 -14.61
CA ALA A 65 -4.73 8.14 -13.47
C ALA A 65 -4.95 8.88 -12.14
N ASP A 66 -5.68 8.24 -11.21
CA ASP A 66 -5.82 8.68 -9.83
C ASP A 66 -5.90 7.50 -8.84
N PRO A 67 -4.77 6.85 -8.57
CA PRO A 67 -4.77 5.69 -7.69
C PRO A 67 -5.04 6.06 -6.23
N GLU A 68 -4.68 7.28 -5.79
CA GLU A 68 -4.92 7.70 -4.40
C GLU A 68 -6.42 7.83 -4.15
N ARG A 69 -7.12 8.51 -5.07
CA ARG A 69 -8.56 8.73 -4.95
C ARG A 69 -9.36 7.44 -5.08
N LEU A 70 -8.94 6.53 -5.96
CA LEU A 70 -9.54 5.20 -6.06
C LEU A 70 -9.43 4.43 -4.75
N VAL A 71 -8.21 4.33 -4.19
CA VAL A 71 -7.98 3.61 -2.94
C VAL A 71 -8.79 4.26 -1.82
N TRP A 72 -8.79 5.59 -1.71
CA TRP A 72 -9.59 6.32 -0.74
C TRP A 72 -11.08 5.99 -0.86
N GLN A 73 -11.65 5.98 -2.08
CA GLN A 73 -13.06 5.66 -2.29
C GLN A 73 -13.40 4.24 -1.80
N VAL A 74 -12.61 3.25 -2.21
CA VAL A 74 -12.88 1.84 -1.90
C VAL A 74 -12.71 1.55 -0.41
N LEU A 75 -11.68 2.11 0.22
CA LEU A 75 -11.42 1.94 1.65
C LEU A 75 -12.53 2.56 2.49
N ASN A 76 -12.95 3.80 2.18
CA ASN A 76 -14.01 4.46 2.94
C ASN A 76 -15.36 3.76 2.76
N ALA A 77 -15.70 3.32 1.54
CA ALA A 77 -16.91 2.54 1.34
C ALA A 77 -16.93 1.28 2.24
N GLY A 78 -15.80 0.57 2.34
CA GLY A 78 -15.63 -0.59 3.22
C GLY A 78 -15.75 -0.26 4.72
N TRP A 79 -14.96 0.72 5.18
CA TRP A 79 -14.89 1.08 6.59
C TRP A 79 -16.18 1.72 7.11
N ASP A 80 -16.89 2.51 6.29
CA ASP A 80 -18.15 3.17 6.68
C ASP A 80 -19.27 2.17 7.02
N VAL A 81 -19.18 0.93 6.52
CA VAL A 81 -20.10 -0.17 6.87
C VAL A 81 -19.48 -1.20 7.84
N GLY A 82 -18.29 -0.89 8.38
CA GLY A 82 -17.52 -1.78 9.25
C GLY A 82 -17.16 -3.11 8.59
N LEU A 83 -16.81 -3.10 7.29
CA LEU A 83 -16.28 -4.27 6.61
C LEU A 83 -14.78 -4.41 6.94
N PRO A 84 -14.29 -5.60 7.34
CA PRO A 84 -12.85 -5.83 7.46
C PRO A 84 -12.17 -5.63 6.12
N VAL A 85 -11.12 -4.82 6.10
CA VAL A 85 -10.31 -4.56 4.91
C VAL A 85 -8.93 -5.18 5.10
N VAL A 86 -8.47 -5.93 4.12
CA VAL A 86 -7.14 -6.54 4.06
C VAL A 86 -6.40 -6.02 2.84
N SER A 87 -5.08 -6.13 2.86
CA SER A 87 -4.25 -5.61 1.78
C SER A 87 -3.16 -6.56 1.35
N GLU A 88 -2.63 -6.32 0.16
CA GLU A 88 -1.41 -6.90 -0.38
C GLU A 88 -0.55 -5.81 -1.03
N ASN A 89 0.74 -6.03 -1.27
CA ASN A 89 1.53 -5.08 -2.07
C ASN A 89 1.27 -5.26 -3.56
N SER A 90 1.07 -4.16 -4.30
CA SER A 90 0.95 -4.18 -5.76
C SER A 90 2.28 -4.36 -6.50
N LEU A 91 3.39 -3.93 -5.89
CA LEU A 91 4.74 -4.01 -6.46
C LEU A 91 5.70 -4.65 -5.45
N PRO A 92 6.79 -5.31 -5.91
CA PRO A 92 7.81 -5.85 -5.00
C PRO A 92 8.35 -4.78 -4.06
N CYS A 93 8.29 -5.02 -2.75
CA CYS A 93 8.86 -4.16 -1.72
C CYS A 93 9.97 -4.93 -0.99
N LEU A 94 11.20 -4.45 -1.08
CA LEU A 94 12.38 -5.20 -0.62
C LEU A 94 13.30 -4.38 0.29
N ASN A 95 12.99 -3.10 0.50
CA ASN A 95 13.83 -2.19 1.28
C ASN A 95 13.01 -1.45 2.35
N ARG A 96 13.72 -0.92 3.34
CA ARG A 96 13.16 -0.19 4.48
C ARG A 96 12.16 0.89 4.06
N VAL A 97 12.46 1.65 2.99
CA VAL A 97 11.59 2.74 2.52
C VAL A 97 10.25 2.21 2.05
N SER A 98 10.25 1.19 1.20
CA SER A 98 9.02 0.57 0.69
C SER A 98 8.21 -0.11 1.82
N TYR A 99 8.85 -0.79 2.76
CA TYR A 99 8.17 -1.37 3.92
C TYR A 99 7.54 -0.33 4.85
N ASN A 100 8.22 0.79 5.09
CA ASN A 100 7.68 1.86 5.92
C ASN A 100 6.42 2.47 5.30
N LYS A 101 6.38 2.66 3.98
CA LYS A 101 5.18 3.13 3.28
C LYS A 101 4.01 2.16 3.42
N VAL A 102 4.27 0.86 3.29
CA VAL A 102 3.24 -0.17 3.52
C VAL A 102 2.72 -0.07 4.96
N LEU A 103 3.59 0.10 5.95
CA LEU A 103 3.20 0.29 7.36
C LEU A 103 2.33 1.53 7.55
N ASP A 104 2.72 2.66 6.98
CA ASP A 104 1.99 3.93 7.10
C ASP A 104 0.58 3.83 6.51
N ASN A 105 0.42 3.11 5.38
CA ASN A 105 -0.87 2.87 4.76
C ASN A 105 -1.70 1.81 5.50
N THR A 106 -1.08 0.75 6.02
CA THR A 106 -1.80 -0.39 6.59
C THR A 106 -2.24 -0.16 8.04
N LYS A 107 -1.45 0.57 8.81
CA LYS A 107 -1.68 0.84 10.22
C LYS A 107 -1.31 2.29 10.57
N PRO A 108 -2.05 3.27 10.04
CA PRO A 108 -1.82 4.67 10.35
C PRO A 108 -1.93 4.91 11.86
N MET A 109 -0.87 5.44 12.48
CA MET A 109 -0.82 5.67 13.93
C MET A 109 -1.81 6.72 14.43
N ASN A 110 -2.22 7.65 13.55
CA ASN A 110 -2.98 8.85 13.90
C ASN A 110 -4.30 8.95 13.11
N ASP A 111 -4.90 7.83 12.70
CA ASP A 111 -6.20 7.87 12.05
C ASP A 111 -7.29 8.24 13.09
N PRO A 112 -8.05 9.33 12.88
CA PRO A 112 -9.03 9.82 13.87
C PRO A 112 -10.19 8.85 14.10
N ASP A 113 -10.49 8.00 13.13
CA ASP A 113 -11.55 6.99 13.18
C ASP A 113 -11.00 5.61 13.61
N GLY A 114 -9.70 5.51 13.87
CA GLY A 114 -9.03 4.24 14.17
C GLY A 114 -9.02 3.25 13.01
N ARG A 115 -9.21 3.72 11.77
CA ARG A 115 -9.27 2.89 10.56
C ARG A 115 -7.89 2.27 10.30
N HIS A 116 -7.88 0.95 10.12
CA HIS A 116 -6.68 0.19 9.79
C HIS A 116 -7.05 -1.09 9.05
N PHE A 117 -6.06 -1.69 8.40
CA PHE A 117 -6.21 -2.98 7.74
C PHE A 117 -6.16 -4.11 8.75
N SER A 118 -7.05 -5.09 8.61
CA SER A 118 -7.13 -6.26 9.50
C SER A 118 -5.99 -7.25 9.28
N SER A 119 -5.46 -7.34 8.06
CA SER A 119 -4.30 -8.17 7.74
C SER A 119 -3.60 -7.70 6.46
N PHE A 120 -2.35 -8.13 6.28
CA PHE A 120 -1.55 -7.86 5.10
C PHE A 120 -0.95 -9.14 4.52
N THR A 121 -1.00 -9.28 3.19
CA THR A 121 -0.44 -10.40 2.44
C THR A 121 0.74 -9.92 1.60
N TYR A 122 1.94 -10.41 1.88
CA TYR A 122 3.13 -10.05 1.09
C TYR A 122 3.21 -10.89 -0.20
N LEU A 123 3.33 -10.21 -1.33
CA LEU A 123 3.50 -10.77 -2.67
C LEU A 123 4.92 -10.46 -3.18
N ARG A 124 5.81 -11.44 -3.31
CA ARG A 124 5.67 -12.87 -3.00
C ARG A 124 6.97 -13.45 -2.49
N LEU A 125 6.89 -14.61 -1.85
CA LEU A 125 8.07 -15.43 -1.55
C LEU A 125 8.88 -15.68 -2.82
N SER A 126 10.16 -15.30 -2.78
CA SER A 126 11.09 -15.43 -3.90
C SER A 126 12.51 -15.64 -3.39
N PRO A 127 13.44 -16.17 -4.21
CA PRO A 127 14.85 -16.25 -3.83
C PRO A 127 15.43 -14.88 -3.43
N LEU A 128 15.02 -13.81 -4.12
CA LEU A 128 15.42 -12.44 -3.84
C LEU A 128 14.98 -11.99 -2.44
N LEU A 129 13.75 -12.30 -2.02
CA LEU A 129 13.29 -12.03 -0.65
C LEU A 129 14.13 -12.77 0.40
N MET A 130 14.58 -13.98 0.08
CA MET A 130 15.34 -14.85 0.98
C MET A 130 16.84 -14.49 1.06
N GLU A 131 17.32 -13.53 0.27
CA GLU A 131 18.67 -12.99 0.43
C GLU A 131 18.82 -12.35 1.81
N ARG A 132 19.97 -12.58 2.46
CA ARG A 132 20.19 -12.22 3.87
C ARG A 132 19.80 -10.77 4.19
N GLN A 133 20.17 -9.81 3.33
CA GLN A 133 19.89 -8.40 3.56
C GLN A 133 18.39 -8.07 3.43
N ASN A 134 17.71 -8.65 2.42
CA ASN A 134 16.29 -8.41 2.18
C ASN A 134 15.42 -9.09 3.25
N PHE A 135 15.83 -10.28 3.70
CA PHE A 135 15.11 -11.03 4.72
C PHE A 135 15.17 -10.34 6.10
N VAL A 136 16.30 -9.70 6.45
CA VAL A 136 16.41 -8.88 7.67
C VAL A 136 15.45 -7.68 7.64
N GLU A 137 15.32 -7.00 6.50
CA GLU A 137 14.35 -5.92 6.34
C GLU A 137 12.90 -6.44 6.38
N PHE A 138 12.64 -7.62 5.81
CA PHE A 138 11.33 -8.26 5.89
C PHE A 138 10.97 -8.66 7.33
N GLU A 139 11.90 -9.24 8.10
CA GLU A 139 11.71 -9.55 9.52
C GLU A 139 11.37 -8.27 10.31
N ARG A 140 12.12 -7.19 10.06
CA ARG A 140 11.84 -5.87 10.65
C ARG A 140 10.44 -5.37 10.29
N PHE A 141 10.04 -5.50 9.03
CA PHE A 141 8.68 -5.15 8.59
C PHE A 141 7.61 -5.94 9.34
N VAL A 142 7.76 -7.27 9.46
CA VAL A 142 6.81 -8.13 10.19
C VAL A 142 6.70 -7.75 11.67
N LYS A 143 7.84 -7.51 12.35
CA LYS A 143 7.85 -7.05 13.74
C LYS A 143 7.08 -5.73 13.91
N ARG A 144 7.30 -4.77 13.01
CA ARG A 144 6.58 -3.49 13.03
C ARG A 144 5.08 -3.65 12.74
N MET A 145 4.68 -4.54 11.82
CA MET A 145 3.26 -4.85 11.58
C MET A 145 2.57 -5.36 12.85
N HIS A 146 3.28 -6.15 13.65
CA HIS A 146 2.81 -6.64 14.96
C HIS A 146 2.90 -5.60 16.10
N GLY A 147 3.42 -4.39 15.83
CA GLY A 147 3.54 -3.32 16.83
C GLY A 147 4.75 -3.45 17.74
N GLU A 148 5.74 -4.27 17.40
CA GLU A 148 6.98 -4.37 18.15
C GLU A 148 7.87 -3.13 17.89
N ALA A 149 8.54 -2.66 18.96
CA ALA A 149 9.55 -1.63 18.84
C ALA A 149 10.80 -2.18 18.15
N VAL A 150 11.11 -1.70 16.95
CA VAL A 150 12.34 -2.06 16.23
C VAL A 150 13.31 -0.90 16.28
N LEU A 151 14.47 -1.12 16.90
CA LEU A 151 15.58 -0.17 16.90
C LEU A 151 16.04 0.07 15.46
N ASP A 152 16.13 1.35 15.06
CA ASP A 152 16.89 1.71 13.87
C ASP A 152 18.36 1.45 14.17
N LEU A 153 18.88 0.31 13.72
CA LEU A 153 20.32 0.13 13.62
C LEU A 153 20.83 1.18 12.63
N GLN A 154 21.30 2.31 13.15
CA GLN A 154 22.24 3.14 12.43
C GLN A 154 23.42 2.23 12.12
N LEU A 155 23.55 1.82 10.85
CA LEU A 155 24.83 1.34 10.36
C LEU A 155 25.81 2.48 10.60
N SER A 156 26.57 2.38 11.68
CA SER A 156 27.70 3.25 11.95
C SER A 156 28.57 3.20 10.70
N GLN A 157 28.62 4.31 9.95
CA GLN A 157 29.66 4.51 8.96
C GLN A 157 30.98 4.39 9.72
N GLN A 158 31.70 3.29 9.51
CA GLN A 158 33.12 3.23 9.80
C GLN A 158 33.79 4.25 8.87
N ASN A 159 33.89 5.50 9.33
CA ASN A 159 34.85 6.46 8.78
C ASN A 159 36.23 6.09 9.35
N GLY A 160 36.77 4.98 8.87
CA GLY A 160 38.17 4.62 9.03
C GLY A 160 38.96 5.18 7.87
N TRP A 161 39.32 6.46 7.92
CA TRP A 161 40.45 7.03 7.18
C TRP A 161 41.03 8.18 8.00
N GLY A 162 41.99 7.84 8.87
CA GLY A 162 42.90 8.82 9.43
C GLY A 162 43.85 9.30 8.34
N TYR A 163 43.88 10.60 8.09
CA TYR A 163 44.99 11.24 7.39
C TYR A 163 46.13 11.45 8.40
N PRO A 164 47.39 11.19 8.03
CA PRO A 164 48.52 11.51 8.90
C PRO A 164 48.77 13.01 8.90
N ASP A 165 48.96 13.56 10.10
CA ASP A 165 49.49 14.91 10.30
C ASP A 165 50.85 15.04 9.62
N THR A 166 51.02 16.09 8.82
CA THR A 166 52.33 16.53 8.34
C THR A 166 52.78 17.72 9.18
N ASP A 167 53.90 17.55 9.87
CA ASP A 167 54.74 18.61 10.46
C ASP A 167 55.19 19.64 9.41
#